data_AF-A0A256I4W9-F1
#
_entry.id   AF-A0A256I4W9-F1
#
_cell.length_a   1.000
_cell.length_b   1.000
_cell.length_c   1.000
_cell.angle_alpha   90.00
_cell.angle_beta   90.00
_cell.angle_gamma   90.00
#
_symmetry.space_group_name_H-M   'P 1'
#
loop_
_entity.id
_entity.type
_entity.pdbx_description
1 polymer ?
#
loop_
_entity_poly.entity_id
_entity_poly.type
_entity_poly.pdbx_seq_one_letter_code
_entity_poly.pdbx_strand_id
1 'polypeptide(L)'
;MTAIFVFQLALGWITIRDVFVVGGVPQWTFPYWFLLSVSSYLVGSVIEELLHRGFLLTNLAEGFQVGPVDARGAVVIGIVLTSGVFALAHATAPNATAISTASIALAGVFLGFGYVLTGELELPIGVHIAWNFFEGNLYGFPISGSTTTSILAIDQHGPDIVTGGAFGPEAGLLGVAAILLGILVTVAWARYHRRSSGIHPAVRNRNALRR
;
A
#
# COMPACT_ATOMS: atom_id res chain seq x y z
N MET A 1 -3.70 8.78 5.04
CA MET A 1 -2.45 9.48 5.38
C MET A 1 -2.66 10.83 6.07
N THR A 2 -3.45 11.76 5.52
CA THR A 2 -3.68 13.10 6.14
C THR A 2 -4.09 13.04 7.62
N ALA A 3 -4.99 12.15 8.00
CA ALA A 3 -5.38 11.98 9.40
C ALA A 3 -4.21 11.56 10.30
N ILE A 4 -3.30 10.71 9.81
CA ILE A 4 -2.08 10.29 10.53
C ILE A 4 -1.17 11.51 10.72
N PHE A 5 -0.94 12.28 9.67
CA PHE A 5 -0.14 13.50 9.73
C PHE A 5 -0.69 14.52 10.73
N VAL A 6 -1.98 14.87 10.61
CA VAL A 6 -2.62 15.85 11.50
C VAL A 6 -2.64 15.37 12.95
N PHE A 7 -2.89 14.08 13.18
CA PHE A 7 -2.86 13.49 14.52
C PHE A 7 -1.47 13.63 15.16
N GLN A 8 -0.42 13.23 14.45
CA GLN A 8 0.94 13.34 14.96
C GLN A 8 1.37 14.81 15.16
N LEU A 9 0.99 15.70 14.25
CA LEU A 9 1.24 17.14 14.38
C LEU A 9 0.53 17.73 15.61
N ALA A 10 -0.74 17.36 15.86
CA ALA A 10 -1.51 17.82 17.00
C ALA A 10 -0.93 17.37 18.35
N LEU A 11 -0.25 16.21 18.38
CA LEU A 11 0.45 15.70 19.55
C LEU A 11 1.87 16.27 19.72
N GLY A 12 2.32 17.15 18.82
CA GLY A 12 3.69 17.67 18.82
C GLY A 12 4.74 16.62 18.46
N TRP A 13 4.33 15.49 17.86
CA TRP A 13 5.23 14.43 17.43
C TRP A 13 5.87 14.70 16.07
N ILE A 14 5.35 15.68 15.33
CA ILE A 14 5.92 16.15 14.07
C ILE A 14 6.29 17.62 14.21
N THR A 15 7.52 17.94 13.81
CA THR A 15 7.96 19.32 13.55
C THR A 15 8.18 19.47 12.06
N ILE A 16 7.53 20.45 11.42
CA ILE A 16 7.81 20.80 10.01
C ILE A 16 9.06 21.67 10.00
N ARG A 17 10.16 21.19 9.41
CA ARG A 17 11.43 21.91 9.33
C ARG A 17 11.51 22.86 8.14
N ASP A 18 11.04 22.41 6.99
CA ASP A 18 11.23 23.11 5.72
C ASP A 18 10.16 22.68 4.70
N VAL A 19 10.14 23.39 3.57
CA VAL A 19 9.26 23.12 2.43
C VAL A 19 10.05 22.99 1.13
N PHE A 20 9.54 22.21 0.19
CA PHE A 20 10.14 21.97 -1.14
C PHE A 20 11.58 21.43 -1.06
N VAL A 21 11.75 20.30 -0.38
CA VAL A 21 13.07 19.75 -0.04
C VAL A 21 13.55 18.73 -1.07
N VAL A 22 14.81 18.89 -1.49
CA VAL A 22 15.54 17.95 -2.35
C VAL A 22 16.86 17.60 -1.65
N GLY A 23 17.07 16.32 -1.36
CA GLY A 23 18.20 15.86 -0.54
C GLY A 23 19.57 16.23 -1.15
N GLY A 24 20.30 17.12 -0.48
CA GLY A 24 21.72 17.42 -0.77
C GLY A 24 22.00 18.19 -2.07
N VAL A 25 20.98 18.71 -2.76
CA VAL A 25 21.12 19.46 -4.03
C VAL A 25 20.40 20.81 -3.96
N PRO A 26 20.67 21.75 -4.88
CA PRO A 26 20.06 23.08 -4.85
C PRO A 26 18.52 23.05 -4.97
N GLN A 27 17.83 23.81 -4.12
CA GLN A 27 16.35 23.85 -4.06
C GLN A 27 15.68 24.26 -5.38
N TRP A 28 16.32 25.07 -6.23
CA TRP A 28 15.76 25.45 -7.54
C TRP A 28 15.54 24.25 -8.48
N THR A 29 16.16 23.10 -8.20
CA THR A 29 15.95 21.84 -8.92
C THR A 29 14.72 21.07 -8.44
N PHE A 30 14.00 21.55 -7.42
CA PHE A 30 12.86 20.88 -6.81
C PHE A 30 11.81 20.40 -7.82
N PRO A 31 11.32 21.22 -8.77
CA PRO A 31 10.29 20.76 -9.70
C PRO A 31 10.71 19.51 -10.49
N TYR A 32 11.97 19.44 -10.93
CA TYR A 32 12.50 18.29 -11.66
C TYR A 32 12.54 17.03 -10.78
N TRP A 33 13.15 17.11 -9.60
CA TRP A 33 13.29 15.95 -8.71
C TRP A 33 11.97 15.50 -8.09
N PHE A 34 11.05 16.44 -7.87
CA PHE A 34 9.70 16.15 -7.39
C PHE A 34 8.90 15.40 -8.44
N LEU A 35 8.90 15.89 -9.69
CA LEU A 35 8.24 15.19 -10.80
C LEU A 35 8.85 13.81 -11.05
N LEU A 36 10.17 13.68 -10.97
CA LEU A 36 10.84 12.39 -11.10
C LEU A 36 10.41 11.44 -9.98
N SER A 37 10.45 11.87 -8.72
CA SER A 37 10.03 11.05 -7.58
C SER A 37 8.57 10.60 -7.68
N VAL A 38 7.64 11.54 -7.92
CA VAL A 38 6.21 11.21 -8.09
C VAL A 38 6.01 10.22 -9.24
N SER A 39 6.72 10.41 -10.36
CA SER A 39 6.65 9.50 -11.51
C SER A 39 7.18 8.10 -11.16
N SER A 40 8.29 8.02 -10.41
CA SER A 40 8.86 6.74 -9.98
C SER A 40 7.91 5.96 -9.06
N TYR A 41 7.31 6.61 -8.07
CA TYR A 41 6.32 5.93 -7.21
C TYR A 41 5.02 5.59 -7.95
N LEU A 42 4.58 6.45 -8.87
CA LEU A 42 3.41 6.16 -9.71
C LEU A 42 3.65 4.89 -10.54
N VAL A 43 4.76 4.83 -11.27
CA VAL A 43 5.11 3.68 -12.12
C VAL A 43 5.37 2.45 -11.27
N GLY A 44 6.06 2.59 -10.14
CA GLY A 44 6.33 1.52 -9.18
C GLY A 44 5.03 0.90 -8.66
N SER A 45 4.11 1.70 -8.13
CA SER A 45 2.82 1.23 -7.64
C SER A 45 2.00 0.53 -8.74
N VAL A 46 1.99 1.05 -9.97
CA VAL A 46 1.31 0.39 -11.09
C VAL A 46 1.92 -0.99 -11.39
N ILE A 47 3.25 -1.07 -11.48
CA ILE A 47 3.96 -2.33 -11.77
C ILE A 47 3.71 -3.34 -10.63
N GLU A 48 3.80 -2.91 -9.38
CA GLU A 48 3.60 -3.78 -8.23
C GLU A 48 2.19 -4.33 -8.16
N GLU A 49 1.16 -3.53 -8.42
CA GLU A 49 -0.23 -4.02 -8.47
C GLU A 49 -0.49 -4.94 -9.66
N LEU A 50 0.03 -4.60 -10.84
CA LEU A 50 -0.07 -5.47 -12.02
C LEU A 50 0.57 -6.83 -11.77
N LEU A 51 1.76 -6.85 -11.16
CA LEU A 51 2.47 -8.10 -10.86
C LEU A 51 1.77 -8.90 -9.77
N HIS A 52 1.49 -8.30 -8.61
CA HIS A 52 1.04 -9.06 -7.45
C HIS A 52 -0.46 -9.39 -7.51
N ARG A 53 -1.30 -8.47 -8.00
CA ARG A 53 -2.77 -8.62 -7.97
C ARG A 53 -3.27 -9.06 -9.33
N GLY A 54 -2.82 -8.39 -10.39
CA GLY A 54 -3.21 -8.73 -11.76
C GLY A 54 -2.71 -10.11 -12.18
N PHE A 55 -1.40 -10.34 -12.09
CA PHE A 55 -0.76 -11.55 -12.57
C PHE A 55 -0.71 -12.67 -11.51
N LEU A 56 0.04 -12.48 -10.42
CA LEU A 56 0.30 -13.57 -9.45
C LEU A 56 -0.98 -14.05 -8.76
N LEU A 57 -1.79 -13.13 -8.21
CA LEU A 57 -2.99 -13.53 -7.47
C LEU A 57 -3.97 -14.28 -8.38
N THR A 58 -4.23 -13.77 -9.58
CA THR A 58 -5.12 -14.42 -10.55
C THR A 58 -4.61 -15.82 -10.93
N ASN A 59 -3.33 -15.97 -11.27
CA ASN A 59 -2.76 -17.27 -11.63
C ASN A 59 -2.77 -18.26 -10.45
N LEU A 60 -2.49 -17.80 -9.23
CA LEU A 60 -2.55 -18.65 -8.04
C LEU A 60 -4.00 -19.07 -7.76
N ALA A 61 -4.96 -18.16 -7.85
CA ALA A 61 -6.37 -18.47 -7.65
C ALA A 61 -6.89 -19.48 -8.69
N GLU A 62 -6.47 -19.39 -9.95
CA GLU A 62 -6.83 -20.37 -10.98
C GLU A 62 -6.13 -21.71 -10.79
N GLY A 63 -4.84 -21.69 -10.46
CA GLY A 63 -4.01 -22.88 -10.31
C GLY A 63 -4.36 -23.70 -9.08
N PHE A 64 -4.73 -23.05 -7.97
CA PHE A 64 -5.13 -23.73 -6.73
C PHE A 64 -6.59 -24.19 -6.72
N GLN A 65 -7.39 -23.86 -7.75
CA GLN A 65 -8.76 -24.38 -7.89
C GLN A 65 -8.74 -25.83 -8.41
N VAL A 66 -8.11 -26.72 -7.65
CA VAL A 66 -7.94 -28.14 -7.93
C VAL A 66 -8.29 -29.00 -6.70
N GLY A 67 -8.89 -30.17 -6.93
CA GLY A 67 -9.21 -31.11 -5.86
C GLY A 67 -10.22 -30.55 -4.84
N PRO A 68 -9.91 -30.56 -3.53
CA PRO A 68 -10.84 -30.13 -2.48
C PRO A 68 -10.92 -28.61 -2.31
N VAL A 69 -10.07 -27.83 -2.98
CA VAL A 69 -10.01 -26.38 -2.84
C VAL A 69 -11.05 -25.73 -3.75
N ASP A 70 -12.08 -25.16 -3.15
CA ASP A 70 -13.08 -24.39 -3.89
C ASP A 70 -12.53 -23.03 -4.36
N ALA A 71 -13.28 -22.34 -5.21
CA ALA A 71 -12.85 -21.06 -5.76
C ALA A 71 -12.61 -19.98 -4.68
N ARG A 72 -13.25 -20.08 -3.51
CA ARG A 72 -13.04 -19.13 -2.41
C ARG A 72 -11.72 -19.41 -1.71
N GLY A 73 -11.44 -20.68 -1.41
CA GLY A 73 -10.19 -21.14 -0.83
C GLY A 73 -8.99 -20.78 -1.71
N ALA A 74 -9.10 -21.00 -3.03
CA ALA A 74 -8.03 -20.68 -3.96
C ALA A 74 -7.68 -19.18 -3.98
N VAL A 75 -8.69 -18.30 -3.90
CA VAL A 75 -8.48 -16.85 -3.84
C VAL A 75 -7.90 -16.40 -2.50
N VAL A 76 -8.32 -17.01 -1.38
CA VAL A 76 -7.71 -16.74 -0.07
C VAL A 76 -6.23 -17.14 -0.08
N ILE A 77 -5.89 -18.30 -0.64
CA ILE A 77 -4.49 -18.73 -0.83
C ILE A 77 -3.74 -17.72 -1.70
N GLY A 78 -4.34 -17.29 -2.81
CA GLY A 78 -3.78 -16.26 -3.69
C GLY A 78 -3.46 -14.97 -2.94
N ILE A 79 -4.40 -14.42 -2.16
CA ILE A 79 -4.18 -13.21 -1.35
C ILE A 79 -3.04 -13.41 -0.35
N VAL A 80 -3.05 -14.51 0.41
CA VAL A 80 -2.04 -14.77 1.45
C VAL A 80 -0.65 -14.89 0.84
N LEU A 81 -0.50 -15.67 -0.23
CA LEU A 81 0.80 -15.90 -0.87
C LEU A 81 1.33 -14.61 -1.53
N THR A 82 0.51 -13.88 -2.26
CA THR A 82 0.98 -12.64 -2.92
C THR A 82 1.26 -11.53 -1.93
N SER A 83 0.51 -11.45 -0.82
CA SER A 83 0.81 -10.52 0.27
C SER A 83 2.12 -10.86 0.96
N GLY A 84 2.43 -12.16 1.12
CA GLY A 84 3.72 -12.62 1.63
C GLY A 84 4.87 -12.28 0.69
N VAL A 85 4.71 -12.53 -0.62
CA VAL A 85 5.72 -12.16 -1.63
C VAL A 85 5.95 -10.64 -1.65
N PHE A 86 4.87 -9.85 -1.59
CA PHE A 86 4.93 -8.39 -1.52
C PHE A 86 5.71 -7.92 -0.28
N ALA A 87 5.43 -8.49 0.89
CA ALA A 87 6.16 -8.19 2.11
C ALA A 87 7.64 -8.57 2.05
N LEU A 88 7.97 -9.74 1.51
CA LEU A 88 9.35 -10.19 1.35
C LEU A 88 10.14 -9.31 0.38
N ALA A 89 9.50 -8.77 -0.66
CA ALA A 89 10.13 -7.80 -1.55
C ALA A 89 10.54 -6.50 -0.83
N HIS A 90 9.89 -6.19 0.29
CA HIS A 90 10.19 -5.02 1.13
C HIS A 90 11.08 -5.35 2.35
N ALA A 91 11.38 -6.63 2.59
CA ALA A 91 12.15 -7.04 3.77
C ALA A 91 13.63 -6.60 3.72
N THR A 92 14.14 -6.21 2.54
CA THR A 92 15.48 -5.65 2.35
C THR A 92 15.48 -4.13 2.27
N ALA A 93 14.33 -3.48 2.48
CA ALA A 93 14.25 -2.03 2.49
C ALA A 93 15.00 -1.43 3.69
N PRO A 94 15.46 -0.18 3.61
CA PRO A 94 16.10 0.48 4.75
C PRO A 94 15.21 0.43 5.99
N ASN A 95 15.80 0.18 7.16
CA ASN A 95 15.08 0.10 8.44
C ASN A 95 13.98 -0.99 8.51
N ALA A 96 13.97 -1.96 7.58
CA ALA A 96 13.02 -3.06 7.63
C ALA A 96 13.22 -3.93 8.90
N THR A 97 12.10 -4.30 9.51
CA THR A 97 12.04 -5.17 10.69
C THR A 97 11.00 -6.27 10.47
N ALA A 98 10.94 -7.25 11.37
CA ALA A 98 9.86 -8.24 11.35
C ALA A 98 8.48 -7.59 11.48
N ILE A 99 8.38 -6.49 12.25
CA ILE A 99 7.13 -5.74 12.43
C ILE A 99 6.76 -5.02 11.13
N SER A 100 7.69 -4.29 10.51
CA SER A 100 7.38 -3.59 9.26
C SER A 100 7.03 -4.58 8.14
N THR A 101 7.73 -5.71 8.05
CA THR A 101 7.42 -6.77 7.09
C THR A 101 6.01 -7.34 7.30
N ALA A 102 5.61 -7.59 8.55
CA ALA A 102 4.26 -8.05 8.87
C ALA A 102 3.19 -6.99 8.52
N SER A 103 3.46 -5.71 8.77
CA SER A 103 2.56 -4.62 8.38
C SER A 103 2.44 -4.46 6.87
N ILE A 104 3.53 -4.62 6.12
CA ILE A 104 3.50 -4.62 4.64
C ILE A 104 2.73 -5.83 4.11
N ALA A 105 2.82 -7.01 4.76
CA ALA A 105 1.97 -8.14 4.40
C ALA A 105 0.47 -7.80 4.59
N LEU A 106 0.13 -7.09 5.66
CA LEU A 106 -1.24 -6.62 5.89
C LEU A 106 -1.69 -5.58 4.84
N ALA A 107 -0.80 -4.67 4.41
CA ALA A 107 -1.04 -3.78 3.28
C ALA A 107 -1.27 -4.57 1.98
N GLY A 108 -0.49 -5.65 1.79
CA GLY A 108 -0.66 -6.65 0.75
C GLY A 108 -2.09 -7.19 0.69
N VAL A 109 -2.62 -7.61 1.84
CA VAL A 109 -3.98 -8.12 2.00
C VAL A 109 -5.02 -7.06 1.68
N PHE A 110 -4.82 -5.82 2.13
CA PHE A 110 -5.72 -4.70 1.85
C PHE A 110 -5.85 -4.42 0.36
N LEU A 111 -4.74 -4.32 -0.36
CA LEU A 111 -4.72 -4.13 -1.80
C LEU A 111 -5.31 -5.36 -2.52
N GLY A 112 -5.04 -6.57 -2.01
CA GLY A 112 -5.67 -7.81 -2.46
C GLY A 112 -7.20 -7.75 -2.38
N PHE A 113 -7.77 -7.27 -1.26
CA PHE A 113 -9.22 -7.04 -1.14
C PHE A 113 -9.75 -6.03 -2.15
N GLY A 114 -8.98 -4.96 -2.42
CA GLY A 114 -9.29 -3.99 -3.47
C GLY A 114 -9.52 -4.66 -4.83
N TYR A 115 -8.63 -5.58 -5.22
CA TYR A 115 -8.78 -6.33 -6.46
C TYR A 115 -9.90 -7.38 -6.39
N VAL A 116 -9.88 -8.29 -5.40
CA VAL A 116 -10.77 -9.46 -5.43
C VAL A 116 -12.25 -9.13 -5.25
N LEU A 117 -12.57 -8.00 -4.60
CA LEU A 117 -13.95 -7.56 -4.42
C LEU A 117 -14.47 -6.76 -5.62
N THR A 118 -13.58 -6.16 -6.40
CA THR A 118 -13.96 -5.30 -7.53
C THR A 118 -13.81 -5.97 -8.89
N GLY A 119 -12.84 -6.88 -9.02
CA GLY A 119 -12.37 -7.40 -10.29
C GLY A 119 -11.52 -6.42 -11.10
N GLU A 120 -11.23 -5.24 -10.54
CA GLU A 120 -10.56 -4.15 -11.24
C GLU A 120 -9.26 -3.79 -10.51
N LEU A 121 -8.20 -3.49 -11.27
CA LEU A 121 -6.93 -3.04 -10.70
C LEU A 121 -6.91 -1.54 -10.39
N GLU A 122 -7.88 -0.77 -10.89
CA GLU A 122 -7.97 0.67 -10.70
C GLU A 122 -7.97 1.07 -9.21
N LEU A 123 -8.75 0.34 -8.39
CA LEU A 123 -8.86 0.62 -6.96
C LEU A 123 -7.54 0.37 -6.22
N PRO A 124 -6.91 -0.83 -6.26
CA PRO A 124 -5.63 -1.04 -5.59
C PRO A 124 -4.52 -0.13 -6.14
N ILE A 125 -4.46 0.12 -7.46
CA ILE A 125 -3.47 1.05 -8.05
C ILE A 125 -3.67 2.46 -7.49
N GLY A 126 -4.90 2.97 -7.51
CA GLY A 126 -5.20 4.32 -7.02
C GLY A 126 -4.90 4.48 -5.53
N VAL A 127 -5.26 3.49 -4.72
CA VAL A 127 -4.95 3.48 -3.28
C VAL A 127 -3.44 3.47 -3.03
N HIS A 128 -2.70 2.63 -3.75
CA HIS A 128 -1.25 2.51 -3.57
C HIS A 128 -0.52 3.79 -4.00
N ILE A 129 -0.85 4.35 -5.17
CA ILE A 129 -0.30 5.64 -5.62
C ILE A 129 -0.61 6.74 -4.59
N ALA A 130 -1.86 6.82 -4.12
CA ALA A 130 -2.24 7.81 -3.13
C ALA A 130 -1.49 7.63 -1.81
N TRP A 131 -1.30 6.38 -1.36
CA TRP A 131 -0.56 6.09 -0.14
C TRP A 131 0.87 6.64 -0.23
N ASN A 132 1.62 6.26 -1.26
CA ASN A 132 3.01 6.70 -1.46
C ASN A 132 3.11 8.22 -1.67
N PHE A 133 2.26 8.80 -2.51
CA PHE A 133 2.27 10.23 -2.77
C PHE A 133 2.02 11.05 -1.50
N PHE A 134 0.97 10.71 -0.75
CA PHE A 134 0.66 11.45 0.46
C PHE A 134 1.70 11.19 1.56
N GLU A 135 2.20 9.96 1.70
CA GLU A 135 3.18 9.61 2.73
C GLU A 135 4.50 10.36 2.55
N GLY A 136 5.19 10.14 1.42
CA GLY A 136 6.50 10.73 1.20
C GLY A 136 6.44 12.06 0.47
N ASN A 137 5.88 12.09 -0.74
CA ASN A 137 5.98 13.29 -1.59
C ASN A 137 5.27 14.51 -0.98
N LEU A 138 4.13 14.33 -0.32
CA LEU A 138 3.45 15.45 0.34
C LEU A 138 3.94 15.64 1.77
N TYR A 139 3.79 14.64 2.64
CA TYR A 139 4.00 14.81 4.08
C TYR A 139 5.44 14.55 4.55
N GLY A 140 6.33 14.05 3.69
CA GLY A 140 7.74 13.88 4.01
C GLY A 140 8.06 12.70 4.93
N PHE A 141 7.12 11.78 5.14
CA PHE A 141 7.43 10.53 5.84
C PHE A 141 8.33 9.63 4.97
N PRO A 142 9.13 8.74 5.59
CA PRO A 142 9.77 7.67 4.85
C PRO A 142 8.71 6.76 4.19
N ILE A 143 8.92 6.39 2.92
CA ILE A 143 8.11 5.38 2.22
C ILE A 143 8.91 4.09 2.28
N SER A 144 8.42 3.10 3.04
CA SER A 144 9.13 1.84 3.28
C SER A 144 10.61 2.04 3.65
N GLY A 145 10.84 3.00 4.54
CA GLY A 145 12.16 3.37 5.07
C GLY A 145 13.05 4.21 4.16
N SER A 146 12.60 4.52 2.94
CA SER A 146 13.33 5.39 2.02
C SER A 146 12.82 6.83 2.11
N THR A 147 13.74 7.78 2.17
CA THR A 147 13.42 9.20 2.04
C THR A 147 13.26 9.58 0.58
N THR A 148 12.45 10.60 0.30
CA THR A 148 12.21 11.06 -1.07
C THR A 148 12.10 12.57 -1.15
N THR A 149 12.12 13.11 -2.37
CA THR A 149 11.84 14.52 -2.62
C THR A 149 10.39 14.85 -2.22
N SER A 150 10.24 15.79 -1.29
CA SER A 150 8.96 16.06 -0.64
C SER A 150 8.64 17.54 -0.54
N ILE A 151 7.35 17.87 -0.52
CA ILE A 151 6.84 19.22 -0.28
C ILE A 151 7.07 19.64 1.17
N LEU A 152 6.82 18.76 2.13
CA LEU A 152 7.12 19.00 3.54
C LEU A 152 8.33 18.17 3.96
N ALA A 153 9.26 18.77 4.71
CA ALA A 153 10.27 18.03 5.44
C ALA A 153 9.94 18.06 6.93
N ILE A 154 9.96 16.88 7.56
CA ILE A 154 9.55 16.71 8.95
C ILE A 154 10.66 16.08 9.79
N ASP A 155 10.62 16.33 11.09
CA ASP A 155 11.18 15.42 12.10
C ASP A 155 10.01 14.77 12.80
N GLN A 156 10.11 13.46 12.97
CA GLN A 156 9.19 12.70 13.78
C GLN A 156 9.88 12.36 15.10
N HIS A 157 9.24 12.74 16.22
CA HIS A 157 9.71 12.51 17.59
C HIS A 157 8.71 11.71 18.42
N GLY A 158 7.63 11.23 17.80
CA GLY A 158 6.65 10.35 18.46
C GLY A 158 7.22 8.94 18.70
N PRO A 159 6.54 8.10 19.49
CA PRO A 159 6.99 6.74 19.75
C PRO A 159 6.99 5.89 18.47
N ASP A 160 8.13 5.26 18.16
CA ASP A 160 8.29 4.45 16.93
C ASP A 160 7.23 3.36 16.75
N ILE A 161 6.77 2.74 17.84
CA ILE A 161 5.70 1.73 17.76
C ILE A 161 4.39 2.32 17.22
N VAL A 162 4.12 3.60 17.49
CA VAL A 162 2.90 4.27 17.06
C VAL A 162 3.08 4.88 15.66
N THR A 163 4.22 5.50 15.41
CA THR A 163 4.47 6.29 14.21
C THR A 163 5.16 5.53 13.08
N GLY A 164 5.76 4.37 13.39
CA GLY A 164 6.55 3.55 12.47
C GLY A 164 8.02 3.96 12.32
N GLY A 165 8.43 5.03 13.02
CA GLY A 165 9.81 5.49 13.11
C GLY A 165 10.48 5.66 11.74
N ALA A 166 11.72 5.19 11.65
CA ALA A 166 12.54 5.32 10.44
C ALA A 166 12.03 4.53 9.21
N PHE A 167 11.13 3.56 9.39
CA PHE A 167 10.48 2.88 8.28
C PHE A 167 9.30 3.69 7.71
N GLY A 168 8.70 4.56 8.53
CA GLY A 168 7.54 5.36 8.18
C GLY A 168 6.22 4.78 8.70
N PRO A 169 5.12 5.55 8.61
CA PRO A 169 3.78 5.19 9.11
C PRO A 169 3.33 3.75 8.83
N GLU A 170 3.73 3.16 7.70
CA GLU A 170 3.46 1.75 7.34
C GLU A 170 3.85 0.74 8.42
N ALA A 171 4.91 0.99 9.19
CA ALA A 171 5.35 0.11 10.27
C ALA A 171 4.73 0.44 11.65
N GLY A 172 3.98 1.54 11.75
CA GLY A 172 3.40 2.03 13.01
C GLY A 172 1.95 1.60 13.23
N LEU A 173 1.50 1.63 14.48
CA LEU A 173 0.09 1.36 14.82
C LEU A 173 -0.89 2.28 14.09
N LEU A 174 -0.51 3.53 13.80
CA LEU A 174 -1.36 4.45 13.04
C LEU A 174 -1.54 4.00 11.58
N GLY A 175 -0.49 3.51 10.93
CA GLY A 175 -0.56 2.95 9.57
C GLY A 175 -1.35 1.64 9.55
N VAL A 176 -1.08 0.73 10.50
CA VAL A 176 -1.83 -0.53 10.65
C VAL A 176 -3.33 -0.25 10.85
N ALA A 177 -3.69 0.70 11.71
CA ALA A 177 -5.08 1.11 11.91
C ALA A 177 -5.71 1.67 10.64
N ALA A 178 -4.97 2.48 9.86
CA ALA A 178 -5.45 3.00 8.59
C ALA A 178 -5.62 1.90 7.52
N ILE A 179 -4.74 0.89 7.48
CA ILE A 179 -4.86 -0.28 6.60
C ILE A 179 -6.11 -1.09 6.96
N LEU A 180 -6.31 -1.39 8.25
CA LEU A 180 -7.49 -2.11 8.73
C LEU A 180 -8.79 -1.35 8.42
N LEU A 181 -8.79 -0.03 8.64
CA LEU A 181 -9.91 0.83 8.26
C LEU A 181 -10.15 0.81 6.75
N GLY A 182 -9.08 0.86 5.95
CA GLY A 182 -9.15 0.72 4.50
C GLY A 182 -9.82 -0.59 4.07
N ILE A 183 -9.43 -1.72 4.67
CA ILE A 183 -10.09 -3.02 4.42
C ILE A 183 -11.58 -2.93 4.74
N LEU A 184 -11.94 -2.42 5.92
CA LEU A 184 -13.34 -2.31 6.35
C LEU A 184 -14.16 -1.44 5.39
N VAL A 185 -13.63 -0.28 4.99
CA VAL A 185 -14.28 0.64 4.06
C VAL A 185 -14.44 0.00 2.68
N THR A 186 -13.41 -0.65 2.16
CA THR A 186 -13.49 -1.35 0.85
C THR A 186 -14.52 -2.46 0.88
N VAL A 187 -14.56 -3.28 1.95
CA VAL A 187 -15.56 -4.34 2.12
C VAL A 187 -16.97 -3.76 2.24
N ALA A 188 -17.16 -2.70 3.02
CA ALA A 188 -18.45 -2.04 3.20
C ALA A 188 -18.95 -1.40 1.89
N TRP A 189 -18.07 -0.72 1.17
CA TRP A 189 -18.37 -0.11 -0.12
C TRP A 189 -18.77 -1.18 -1.16
N ALA A 190 -18.02 -2.28 -1.23
CA ALA A 190 -18.31 -3.39 -2.13
C ALA A 190 -19.69 -4.02 -1.81
N ARG A 191 -19.99 -4.22 -0.52
CA ARG A 191 -21.29 -4.73 -0.05
C ARG A 191 -22.45 -3.81 -0.46
N TYR A 192 -22.29 -2.51 -0.26
CA TYR A 192 -23.33 -1.53 -0.56
C TYR A 192 -23.63 -1.47 -2.07
N HIS A 193 -22.60 -1.39 -2.92
CA HIS A 193 -22.77 -1.21 -4.36
C HIS A 193 -23.10 -2.50 -5.11
N ARG A 194 -22.58 -3.65 -4.67
CA ARG A 194 -22.72 -4.91 -5.41
C ARG A 194 -23.75 -5.86 -4.80
N ARG A 195 -24.40 -5.48 -3.70
CA ARG A 195 -25.31 -6.30 -2.88
C ARG A 195 -24.74 -7.70 -2.54
N SER A 196 -23.42 -7.85 -2.62
CA SER A 196 -22.70 -9.09 -2.36
C SER A 196 -21.32 -8.74 -1.82
N SER A 197 -20.89 -9.47 -0.79
CA SER A 197 -19.52 -9.40 -0.25
C SER A 197 -18.62 -10.50 -0.83
N GLY A 198 -19.03 -11.09 -1.96
CA GLY A 198 -18.35 -12.22 -2.56
C GLY A 198 -17.19 -11.77 -3.44
N ILE A 199 -16.26 -12.70 -3.68
CA ILE A 199 -15.22 -12.55 -4.70
C ILE A 199 -15.88 -12.25 -6.04
N HIS A 200 -15.36 -11.25 -6.75
CA HIS A 200 -15.87 -10.85 -8.05
C HIS A 200 -15.86 -12.03 -9.05
N PRO A 201 -16.91 -12.22 -9.87
CA PRO A 201 -16.95 -13.32 -10.83
C PRO A 201 -15.76 -13.37 -11.79
N ALA A 202 -15.18 -12.23 -12.17
CA ALA A 202 -14.00 -12.18 -13.03
C ALA A 202 -12.77 -12.85 -12.39
N VAL A 203 -12.63 -12.79 -11.07
CA VAL A 203 -11.53 -13.41 -10.31
C VAL A 203 -11.88 -14.85 -9.92
N ARG A 204 -13.17 -15.13 -9.73
CA ARG A 204 -13.67 -16.45 -9.29
C ARG A 204 -13.78 -17.48 -10.43
N ASN A 205 -14.06 -17.05 -11.66
CA ASN A 205 -14.37 -17.95 -12.76
C ASN A 205 -13.16 -18.19 -13.67
N ARG A 206 -12.61 -19.41 -13.59
CA ARG A 206 -11.59 -19.96 -14.51
C ARG A 206 -11.92 -19.83 -16.01
N ASN A 207 -13.19 -19.60 -16.37
CA ASN A 207 -13.67 -19.48 -17.75
C ASN A 207 -13.97 -18.04 -18.19
N ALA A 208 -13.80 -17.03 -17.32
CA ALA A 208 -14.14 -15.64 -17.65
C ALA A 208 -13.23 -15.05 -18.74
N LEU A 209 -11.99 -15.53 -18.87
CA LEU A 209 -11.00 -15.08 -19.85
C LEU A 209 -10.95 -15.94 -21.13
N ARG A 210 -11.84 -16.94 -21.26
CA ARG A 210 -11.92 -17.82 -22.45
C ARG A 210 -12.95 -17.37 -23.50
N ARG A 211 -13.34 -16.09 -23.50
CA ARG A 211 -14.28 -15.51 -24.47
C ARG A 211 -13.60 -14.46 -25.33
#